data_AF-A0A7C2ULS2-F1
#
_entry.id   AF-A0A7C2ULS2-F1
#
_cell.length_a   1.000
_cell.length_b   1.000
_cell.length_c   1.000
_cell.angle_alpha   90.00
_cell.angle_beta   90.00
_cell.angle_gamma   90.00
#
_symmetry.space_group_name_H-M   'P 1'
#
loop_
_entity.id
_entity.type
_entity.pdbx_description
1 polymer ?
#
loop_
_entity_poly.entity_id
_entity_poly.type
_entity_poly.pdbx_seq_one_letter_code
_entity_poly.pdbx_strand_id
1 'polypeptide(L)'
;MKERAISYLAVTVIIAVLVLASVGAYLALSKGSSSAPTSTPSQTSTPSQTTSAPIQTTTQKPPATTTTSQLSVTLKAGGATFSLPQYIAWINEFMKQYPNIKISYEGVGSGAGQSNFFAGVFDFAGSDPPLSKSQWSSYTGRV
;
A
#
# COMPACT_ATOMS: atom_id res chain seq x y z
N MET A 1 11.27 25.80 36.78
CA MET A 1 12.23 24.67 36.72
C MET A 1 11.65 23.33 37.20
N LYS A 2 10.78 23.28 38.23
CA LYS A 2 10.24 22.01 38.76
C LYS A 2 9.22 21.28 37.87
N GLU A 3 8.42 22.01 37.08
CA GLU A 3 7.41 21.43 36.17
C GLU A 3 8.02 20.57 35.04
N ARG A 4 9.17 20.99 34.50
CA ARG A 4 9.88 20.29 33.42
C ARG A 4 10.48 18.95 33.89
N ALA A 5 10.84 18.85 35.17
CA ALA A 5 11.42 17.65 35.76
C ALA A 5 10.37 16.54 35.97
N ILE A 6 9.14 16.91 36.33
CA ILE A 6 8.04 15.96 36.53
C ILE A 6 7.59 15.37 35.18
N SER A 7 7.53 16.19 34.12
CA SER A 7 7.22 15.69 32.76
C SER A 7 8.29 14.73 32.22
N TYR A 8 9.57 14.99 32.48
CA TYR A 8 10.66 14.12 32.01
C TYR A 8 10.67 12.77 32.75
N LEU A 9 10.45 12.79 34.06
CA LEU A 9 10.34 11.57 34.86
C LEU A 9 9.15 10.70 34.42
N ALA A 10 7.99 11.31 34.17
CA ALA A 10 6.81 10.59 33.67
C ALA A 10 7.03 9.94 32.29
N VAL A 11 7.68 10.66 31.36
CA VAL A 11 7.97 10.14 30.01
C VAL A 11 8.97 8.98 30.06
N THR A 12 10.00 9.06 30.90
CA THR A 12 10.99 7.97 31.02
C THR A 12 10.41 6.68 31.63
N VAL A 13 9.49 6.80 32.59
CA VAL A 13 8.80 5.64 33.18
C VAL A 13 7.86 4.98 32.17
N ILE A 14 7.13 5.76 31.36
CA ILE A 14 6.25 5.23 30.31
C ILE A 14 7.06 4.48 29.26
N ILE A 15 8.21 5.01 28.83
CA ILE A 15 9.09 4.33 27.88
C ILE A 15 9.65 3.04 28.48
N ALA A 16 10.05 3.04 29.74
CA ALA A 16 10.56 1.83 30.41
C ALA A 16 9.50 0.72 30.54
N VAL A 17 8.24 1.08 30.82
CA VAL A 17 7.12 0.12 30.87
C VAL A 17 6.81 -0.46 29.48
N LEU A 18 6.89 0.35 28.43
CA LEU A 18 6.69 -0.11 27.05
C LEU A 18 7.80 -1.07 26.56
N VAL A 19 9.05 -0.85 27.00
CA VAL A 19 10.19 -1.72 26.66
C VAL A 19 10.12 -3.05 27.42
N LEU A 20 9.64 -3.07 28.67
CA LEU A 20 9.49 -4.32 29.44
C LEU A 20 8.34 -5.20 28.93
N ALA A 21 7.25 -4.60 28.42
CA ALA A 21 6.12 -5.36 27.86
C ALA A 21 6.45 -6.06 26.52
N SER A 22 7.48 -5.61 25.80
CA SER A 22 7.84 -6.16 24.48
C SER A 22 8.82 -7.35 24.53
N VAL A 23 9.51 -7.58 25.66
CA VAL A 23 10.41 -8.73 25.83
C VAL A 23 9.67 -10.01 26.26
N GLY A 24 8.55 -9.87 26.98
CA GLY A 24 7.78 -11.02 27.48
C GLY A 24 7.08 -11.87 26.41
N ALA A 25 6.80 -11.31 25.24
CA ALA A 25 6.08 -11.99 24.16
C ALA A 25 6.97 -12.83 23.23
N TYR A 26 8.31 -12.72 23.34
CA TYR A 26 9.23 -13.38 22.41
C TYR A 26 9.64 -14.81 22.80
N LEU A 27 9.29 -15.31 24.00
CA LEU A 27 9.82 -16.59 24.50
C LEU A 27 8.84 -17.78 24.43
N ALA A 28 7.65 -17.64 23.84
CA ALA A 28 6.58 -18.63 24.00
C ALA A 28 6.04 -19.29 22.71
N LEU A 29 6.78 -19.33 21.59
CA LEU A 29 6.27 -20.09 20.43
C LEU A 29 7.37 -20.64 19.51
N SER A 30 8.11 -21.64 19.99
CA SER A 30 8.97 -22.48 19.16
C SER A 30 8.59 -23.96 19.28
N LYS A 31 7.38 -24.33 18.84
CA LYS A 31 7.04 -25.74 18.56
C LYS A 31 6.19 -25.86 17.29
N GLY A 32 6.85 -26.37 16.25
CA GLY A 32 6.40 -27.18 15.12
C GLY A 32 4.94 -27.15 14.65
N SER A 33 4.73 -27.02 13.35
CA SER A 33 4.62 -28.20 12.46
C SER A 33 4.13 -27.83 11.06
N SER A 34 4.82 -28.38 10.08
CA SER A 34 4.47 -28.43 8.66
C SER A 34 3.11 -29.10 8.42
N SER A 35 2.33 -28.58 7.46
CA SER A 35 1.59 -29.33 6.42
C SER A 35 0.71 -28.37 5.60
N ALA A 36 0.97 -28.26 4.30
CA ALA A 36 0.00 -27.83 3.28
C ALA A 36 -0.85 -29.04 2.82
N PRO A 37 -1.83 -28.94 1.90
CA PRO A 37 -2.63 -27.81 1.40
C PRO A 37 -4.15 -28.10 1.48
N THR A 38 -5.04 -27.10 1.49
CA THR A 38 -6.44 -27.32 1.04
C THR A 38 -7.06 -26.05 0.48
N SER A 39 -7.43 -26.15 -0.79
CA SER A 39 -8.26 -25.28 -1.61
C SER A 39 -9.60 -24.91 -0.97
N THR A 40 -9.98 -23.63 -1.04
CA THR A 40 -11.39 -23.20 -1.21
C THR A 40 -11.41 -21.79 -1.81
N PRO A 41 -11.73 -21.63 -3.10
CA PRO A 41 -12.09 -20.35 -3.68
C PRO A 41 -13.60 -20.13 -3.46
N SER A 42 -13.97 -19.12 -2.67
CA SER A 42 -15.34 -18.62 -2.64
C SER A 42 -15.39 -17.25 -3.32
N GLN A 43 -15.55 -17.29 -4.63
CA GLN A 43 -16.07 -16.17 -5.42
C GLN A 43 -17.58 -16.12 -5.21
N THR A 44 -18.12 -14.94 -4.88
CA THR A 44 -19.54 -14.63 -5.08
C THR A 44 -19.60 -13.52 -6.12
N SER A 45 -20.34 -13.83 -7.18
CA SER A 45 -20.43 -13.13 -8.44
C SER A 45 -21.71 -12.27 -8.53
N THR A 46 -21.58 -11.11 -9.21
CA THR A 46 -22.59 -10.45 -10.09
C THR A 46 -23.72 -9.65 -9.38
N PRO A 47 -24.07 -8.40 -9.81
CA PRO A 47 -24.48 -8.10 -11.19
C PRO A 47 -23.97 -6.85 -11.91
N SER A 48 -24.05 -7.01 -13.24
CA SER A 48 -23.79 -6.14 -14.38
C SER A 48 -24.38 -4.73 -14.32
N GLN A 49 -23.75 -3.80 -15.05
CA GLN A 49 -24.46 -2.80 -15.83
C GLN A 49 -23.68 -2.42 -17.10
N THR A 50 -24.27 -2.80 -18.24
CA THR A 50 -24.06 -2.23 -19.58
C THR A 50 -24.90 -0.95 -19.67
N THR A 51 -24.31 0.18 -20.08
CA THR A 51 -25.08 1.28 -20.70
C THR A 51 -24.24 1.99 -21.77
N SER A 52 -24.92 2.23 -22.88
CA SER A 52 -24.49 2.64 -24.21
C SER A 52 -23.87 4.03 -24.33
N ALA A 53 -23.10 4.22 -25.40
CA ALA A 53 -22.64 5.51 -25.92
C ALA A 53 -23.80 6.46 -26.29
N PRO A 54 -23.54 7.77 -26.37
CA PRO A 54 -23.48 8.38 -27.69
C PRO A 54 -22.30 9.32 -27.94
N ILE A 55 -21.84 9.27 -29.20
CA ILE A 55 -20.99 10.19 -29.96
C ILE A 55 -21.58 11.60 -29.99
N GLN A 56 -20.76 12.63 -29.73
CA GLN A 56 -20.99 13.98 -30.28
C GLN A 56 -19.67 14.65 -30.66
N THR A 57 -19.61 15.05 -31.94
CA THR A 57 -18.59 15.87 -32.59
C THR A 57 -18.88 17.35 -32.33
N THR A 58 -17.89 18.14 -31.95
CA THR A 58 -17.86 19.58 -32.26
C THR A 58 -16.44 20.06 -32.56
N THR A 59 -16.31 20.69 -33.72
CA THR A 59 -15.13 21.33 -34.30
C THR A 59 -14.87 22.69 -33.63
N GLN A 60 -13.67 22.97 -33.08
CA GLN A 60 -13.12 24.33 -33.14
C GLN A 60 -11.61 24.49 -32.85
N LYS A 61 -10.90 25.02 -33.86
CA LYS A 61 -9.74 25.94 -33.89
C LYS A 61 -8.37 25.49 -33.32
N PRO A 62 -7.36 25.24 -34.18
CA PRO A 62 -5.97 25.10 -33.76
C PRO A 62 -5.32 26.48 -33.54
N PRO A 63 -4.67 26.70 -32.40
CA PRO A 63 -3.37 27.38 -32.44
C PRO A 63 -2.32 26.80 -31.46
N ALA A 64 -1.12 26.62 -32.02
CA ALA A 64 0.18 26.47 -31.36
C ALA A 64 0.42 25.20 -30.51
N THR A 65 0.91 24.18 -31.20
CA THR A 65 1.58 23.01 -30.63
C THR A 65 2.85 23.42 -29.88
N THR A 66 2.77 23.57 -28.57
CA THR A 66 3.89 23.25 -27.69
C THR A 66 3.67 21.80 -27.27
N THR A 67 4.29 20.84 -27.97
CA THR A 67 4.26 19.43 -27.56
C THR A 67 5.16 19.27 -26.34
N THR A 68 4.69 19.73 -25.18
CA THR A 68 5.09 19.10 -23.93
C THR A 68 4.44 17.73 -24.01
N SER A 69 5.24 16.68 -24.27
CA SER A 69 4.76 15.30 -24.19
C SER A 69 4.07 15.16 -22.83
N GLN A 70 2.74 15.10 -22.81
CA GLN A 70 2.00 14.80 -21.60
C GLN A 70 2.24 13.32 -21.32
N LEU A 71 3.27 13.04 -20.51
CA LEU A 71 3.56 11.69 -20.03
C LEU A 71 2.31 11.20 -19.30
N SER A 72 1.66 10.20 -19.91
CA SER A 72 0.58 9.44 -19.27
C SER A 72 1.21 8.25 -18.57
N VAL A 73 0.90 8.08 -17.29
CA VAL A 73 1.47 7.02 -16.45
C VAL A 73 0.36 6.20 -15.82
N THR A 74 0.49 4.89 -15.86
CA THR A 74 -0.39 3.96 -15.13
C THR A 74 0.45 3.22 -14.11
N LEU A 75 0.06 3.32 -12.83
CA LEU A 75 0.69 2.62 -11.72
C LEU A 75 -0.27 1.60 -11.14
N LYS A 76 0.19 0.35 -11.05
CA LYS A 76 -0.49 -0.74 -10.37
C LYS A 76 0.12 -0.92 -8.99
N ALA A 77 -0.73 -0.98 -7.98
CA ALA A 77 -0.31 -1.16 -6.61
C ALA A 77 -1.22 -2.13 -5.87
N GLY A 78 -0.70 -2.64 -4.76
CA GLY A 78 -1.50 -3.41 -3.83
C GLY A 78 -0.73 -3.79 -2.58
N GLY A 79 -1.45 -4.31 -1.59
CA GLY A 79 -0.85 -4.78 -0.35
C GLY A 79 -1.77 -4.60 0.84
N ALA A 80 -1.25 -3.95 1.89
CA ALA A 80 -1.91 -3.75 3.18
C ALA A 80 -3.40 -3.39 3.03
N THR A 81 -4.25 -4.24 3.58
CA THR A 81 -5.71 -4.03 3.64
C THR A 81 -6.09 -3.05 4.74
N PHE A 82 -5.25 -2.93 5.78
CA PHE A 82 -5.48 -2.00 6.89
C PHE A 82 -5.49 -0.54 6.43
N SER A 83 -4.49 -0.13 5.64
CA SER A 83 -4.40 1.23 5.09
C SER A 83 -5.21 1.45 3.81
N LEU A 84 -5.93 0.45 3.30
CA LEU A 84 -6.64 0.52 2.03
C LEU A 84 -7.59 1.73 1.92
N PRO A 85 -8.48 2.02 2.91
CA PRO A 85 -9.38 3.16 2.79
C PRO A 85 -8.64 4.50 2.60
N GLN A 86 -7.49 4.63 3.26
CA GLN A 86 -6.67 5.83 3.19
C GLN A 86 -5.95 5.96 1.84
N TYR A 87 -5.40 4.86 1.31
CA TYR A 87 -4.78 4.86 -0.02
C TYR A 87 -5.77 5.26 -1.11
N ILE A 88 -6.99 4.72 -1.07
CA ILE A 88 -8.03 5.07 -2.06
C ILE A 88 -8.38 6.56 -1.98
N ALA A 89 -8.52 7.13 -0.77
CA ALA A 89 -8.78 8.55 -0.61
C ALA A 89 -7.65 9.42 -1.20
N TRP A 90 -6.39 9.09 -0.91
CA TRP A 90 -5.24 9.83 -1.44
C TRP A 90 -5.09 9.69 -2.95
N ILE A 91 -5.27 8.49 -3.49
CA ILE A 91 -5.20 8.23 -4.93
C ILE A 91 -6.27 9.05 -5.67
N ASN A 92 -7.50 9.09 -5.15
CA ASN A 92 -8.58 9.85 -5.74
C ASN A 92 -8.27 11.36 -5.79
N GLU A 93 -7.74 11.93 -4.71
CA GLU A 93 -7.33 13.34 -4.68
C GLU A 93 -6.13 13.59 -5.61
N PHE A 94 -5.14 12.69 -5.61
CA PHE A 94 -3.97 12.80 -6.47
C PHE A 94 -4.35 12.77 -7.96
N MET A 95 -5.25 11.87 -8.37
CA MET A 95 -5.69 11.75 -9.76
C MET A 95 -6.56 12.92 -10.22
N LYS A 96 -7.24 13.63 -9.31
CA LYS A 96 -7.92 14.90 -9.64
C LYS A 96 -6.93 15.99 -10.02
N GLN A 97 -5.81 16.07 -9.30
CA GLN A 97 -4.75 17.06 -9.56
C GLN A 97 -3.89 16.68 -10.76
N TYR A 98 -3.71 15.38 -11.01
CA TYR A 98 -2.87 14.84 -12.09
C TYR A 98 -3.68 13.88 -12.98
N PRO A 99 -4.52 14.39 -13.90
CA PRO A 99 -5.43 13.57 -14.70
C PRO A 99 -4.72 12.57 -15.63
N ASN A 100 -3.46 12.85 -15.98
CA ASN A 100 -2.60 12.01 -16.83
C ASN A 100 -2.01 10.81 -16.08
N ILE A 101 -2.15 10.75 -14.75
CA ILE A 101 -1.68 9.63 -13.93
C ILE A 101 -2.89 8.79 -13.50
N LYS A 102 -2.83 7.48 -13.74
CA LYS A 102 -3.80 6.50 -13.28
C LYS A 102 -3.14 5.62 -12.23
N ILE A 103 -3.74 5.50 -11.06
CA ILE A 103 -3.24 4.63 -10.00
C ILE A 103 -4.37 3.68 -9.60
N SER A 104 -4.11 2.38 -9.63
CA SER A 104 -5.01 1.36 -9.10
C SER A 104 -4.36 0.70 -7.89
N TYR A 105 -5.09 0.56 -6.78
CA TYR A 105 -4.61 -0.10 -5.57
C TYR A 105 -5.52 -1.27 -5.17
N GLU A 106 -4.93 -2.44 -4.92
CA GLU A 106 -5.64 -3.66 -4.50
C GLU A 106 -5.30 -4.07 -3.07
N GLY A 107 -6.32 -4.25 -2.22
CA GLY A 107 -6.15 -4.75 -0.86
C GLY A 107 -5.97 -6.26 -0.80
N VAL A 108 -4.77 -6.76 -1.12
CA VAL A 108 -4.44 -8.19 -1.13
C VAL A 108 -3.80 -8.70 0.17
N GLY A 109 -3.48 -7.80 1.09
CA GLY A 109 -2.74 -8.06 2.33
C GLY A 109 -1.24 -7.80 2.20
N SER A 110 -0.57 -7.48 3.31
CA SER A 110 0.83 -7.02 3.33
C SER A 110 1.83 -8.04 2.77
N GLY A 111 1.65 -9.34 3.06
CA GLY A 111 2.54 -10.39 2.53
C GLY A 111 2.41 -10.60 1.01
N ALA A 112 1.18 -10.62 0.51
CA ALA A 112 0.92 -10.70 -0.93
C ALA A 112 1.41 -9.44 -1.66
N GLY A 113 1.25 -8.26 -1.04
CA GLY A 113 1.78 -6.99 -1.56
C GLY A 113 3.29 -7.02 -1.75
N GLN A 114 4.06 -7.41 -0.72
CA GLN A 114 5.51 -7.55 -0.82
C GLN A 114 5.91 -8.54 -1.93
N SER A 115 5.27 -9.71 -1.98
CA SER A 115 5.57 -10.74 -2.99
C SER A 115 5.32 -10.22 -4.40
N ASN A 116 4.18 -9.56 -4.63
CA ASN A 116 3.80 -9.04 -5.95
C ASN A 116 4.68 -7.87 -6.39
N PHE A 117 5.14 -7.03 -5.46
CA PHE A 117 6.11 -5.98 -5.76
C PHE A 117 7.44 -6.57 -6.24
N PHE A 118 8.01 -7.53 -5.50
CA PHE A 118 9.26 -8.17 -5.90
C PHE A 118 9.14 -9.03 -7.16
N ALA A 119 7.93 -9.50 -7.49
CA ALA A 119 7.63 -10.19 -8.73
C ALA A 119 7.42 -9.24 -9.93
N GLY A 120 7.44 -7.91 -9.72
CA GLY A 120 7.17 -6.92 -10.76
C GLY A 120 5.72 -6.85 -11.23
N VAL A 121 4.79 -7.40 -10.44
CA VAL A 121 3.34 -7.32 -10.72
C VAL A 121 2.78 -5.97 -10.31
N PHE A 122 3.30 -5.42 -9.20
CA PHE A 122 2.99 -4.08 -8.71
C PHE A 122 4.19 -3.16 -8.84
N ASP A 123 3.94 -1.93 -9.25
CA ASP A 123 4.93 -0.85 -9.29
C ASP A 123 5.29 -0.37 -7.89
N PHE A 124 4.35 -0.45 -6.95
CA PHE A 124 4.59 -0.23 -5.53
C PHE A 124 3.64 -1.04 -4.66
N ALA A 125 4.05 -1.34 -3.42
CA ALA A 125 3.22 -2.08 -2.48
C ALA A 125 3.19 -1.45 -1.08
N GLY A 126 2.01 -1.47 -0.47
CA GLY A 126 1.83 -1.11 0.94
C GLY A 126 2.03 -2.32 1.85
N SER A 127 2.75 -2.16 2.95
CA SER A 127 2.95 -3.23 3.94
C SER A 127 2.97 -2.64 5.35
N ASP A 128 2.14 -3.20 6.23
CA ASP A 128 2.15 -2.85 7.67
C ASP A 128 3.44 -3.31 8.36
N PRO A 129 3.93 -4.56 8.18
CA PRO A 129 5.26 -4.92 8.64
C PRO A 129 6.33 -4.33 7.72
N PRO A 130 7.45 -3.85 8.27
CA PRO A 130 8.61 -3.50 7.47
C PRO A 130 9.16 -4.74 6.76
N LEU A 131 9.90 -4.52 5.67
CA LEU A 131 10.64 -5.59 5.01
C LEU A 131 11.62 -6.25 5.99
N SER A 132 11.71 -7.57 5.97
CA SER A 132 12.75 -8.26 6.75
C SER A 132 14.14 -7.88 6.24
N LYS A 133 15.14 -7.91 7.13
CA LYS A 133 16.53 -7.59 6.76
C LYS A 133 17.05 -8.48 5.62
N SER A 134 16.64 -9.75 5.60
CA SER A 134 16.97 -10.71 4.55
C SER A 134 16.40 -10.28 3.19
N GLN A 135 15.10 -9.95 3.14
CA GLN A 135 14.46 -9.47 1.90
C GLN A 135 15.09 -8.15 1.45
N TRP A 136 15.24 -7.17 2.36
CA TRP A 136 15.89 -5.90 2.03
C TRP A 136 17.28 -6.10 1.39
N SER A 137 18.12 -6.94 1.98
CA SER A 137 19.47 -7.22 1.46
C SER A 137 19.46 -7.94 0.11
N SER A 138 18.44 -8.76 -0.16
CA SER A 138 18.32 -9.54 -1.40
C SER A 138 17.88 -8.71 -2.60
N TYR A 139 17.13 -7.62 -2.35
CA TYR A 139 16.52 -6.77 -3.38
C TYR A 139 17.14 -5.38 -3.47
N THR A 140 18.05 -5.00 -2.58
CA THR A 140 18.74 -3.71 -2.64
C THR A 140 19.45 -3.54 -4.00
N GLY A 141 19.17 -2.42 -4.68
CA GLY A 141 19.72 -2.11 -6.01
C GLY A 141 19.14 -2.92 -7.17
N ARG A 142 18.11 -3.76 -6.94
CA ARG A 142 17.46 -4.59 -7.96
C ARG A 142 16.04 -4.17 -8.27
N VAL A 143 15.41 -3.46 -7.33
CA VAL A 143 14.05 -2.87 -7.42
C VAL A 143 14.11 -1.42 -6.96
#